data_AF-A0A7T0C387-F1
#
_entry.id   AF-A0A7T0C387-F1
#
_cell.length_a   1.000
_cell.length_b   1.000
_cell.length_c   1.000
_cell.angle_alpha   90.00
_cell.angle_beta   90.00
_cell.angle_gamma   90.00
#
_symmetry.space_group_name_H-M   'P 1'
#
loop_
_entity.id
_entity.type
_entity.pdbx_description
1 polymer ?
#
loop_
_entity_poly.entity_id
_entity_poly.type
_entity_poly.pdbx_seq_one_letter_code
_entity_poly.pdbx_strand_id
1 'polypeptide(L)'
;MSLFSFFKRGARLVKLGKAVHDWKRSDEGDAKDRARSYLIELLGASRGASAKVGQFLTMGAEDKSERSVLNNSIQPMALGEILDILEKSYGREYEELFASLSEEGLPASLGQVHRGRLKDGREVAIKVQYPEIAQTVESEIDWMGWLPKAGPIAKWGFRLEGYRDAFWDNLSEELNYLKEAEQQQEYARLAQDVPGMVVPQVLMDLCRPRVLVQSYEEGFDIEQAEKMTGAQREAMGRLLLKHYFHMLFVCGFVHADPNPGNFAFRKLGNRGFALVLYDYGSILKIPLAERLVLLRIILALRHHEKLSPVACLAELGFDSDKLRDLNPLLPALLSVLFEPFNVDGPYNVDDWKISPRFDQIAGELKWWFRSAAPPQLIYLMRVLHGLTTHLWRLKVDLPWRYLLDQTCSSLYPAAMQLILPENPSATDARGFDGLSRYLKIDVEKPNGNKVKLIMPARVADELEEVIDPPVLESIRRQKFDLEGIQERLRKSGFAPQEVFSLKDTERSVRVWLE
;
A
#
# COMPACT_ATOMS: atom_id res chain seq x y z
N MET A 1 26.56 -30.19 -0.32
CA MET A 1 25.79 -29.81 0.89
C MET A 1 26.59 -30.21 2.13
N SER A 2 27.00 -29.25 2.96
CA SER A 2 27.69 -29.55 4.23
C SER A 2 26.66 -29.97 5.30
N LEU A 3 26.95 -31.05 6.04
CA LEU A 3 26.16 -31.56 7.18
C LEU A 3 25.80 -30.45 8.19
N PHE A 4 26.64 -29.42 8.27
CA PHE A 4 26.50 -28.26 9.15
C PHE A 4 25.31 -27.36 8.77
N SER A 5 24.98 -27.26 7.48
CA SER A 5 23.82 -26.49 6.99
C SER A 5 22.49 -27.17 7.36
N PHE A 6 22.47 -28.50 7.36
CA PHE A 6 21.29 -29.30 7.70
C PHE A 6 20.92 -29.21 9.19
N PHE A 7 21.92 -29.27 10.09
CA PHE A 7 21.70 -29.12 11.53
C PHE A 7 21.23 -27.71 11.93
N LYS A 8 21.77 -26.64 11.30
CA LYS A 8 21.27 -25.27 11.51
C LYS A 8 19.81 -25.10 11.04
N ARG A 9 19.41 -25.78 9.96
CA ARG A 9 18.03 -25.77 9.43
C ARG A 9 17.05 -26.47 10.38
N GLY A 10 17.38 -27.67 10.87
CA GLY A 10 16.55 -28.38 11.84
C GLY A 10 16.33 -27.60 13.15
N ALA A 11 17.38 -26.96 13.68
CA ALA A 11 17.29 -26.13 14.87
C ALA A 11 16.45 -24.85 14.65
N ARG A 12 16.46 -24.27 13.45
CA ARG A 12 15.61 -23.11 13.10
C ARG A 12 14.14 -23.47 12.97
N LEU A 13 13.81 -24.57 12.30
CA LEU A 13 12.43 -25.06 12.18
C LEU A 13 11.80 -25.33 13.56
N VAL A 14 12.58 -25.87 14.50
CA VAL A 14 12.13 -26.08 15.88
C VAL A 14 11.91 -24.75 16.61
N LYS A 15 12.76 -23.74 16.40
CA LYS A 15 12.59 -22.39 16.99
C LYS A 15 11.39 -21.65 16.41
N LEU A 16 11.17 -21.72 15.10
CA LEU A 16 9.98 -21.21 14.42
C LEU A 16 8.73 -21.90 14.97
N GLY A 17 8.71 -23.23 15.01
CA GLY A 17 7.59 -23.99 15.58
C GLY A 17 7.27 -23.63 17.03
N LYS A 18 8.29 -23.33 17.84
CA LYS A 18 8.12 -22.88 19.23
C LYS A 18 7.58 -21.45 19.32
N ALA A 19 8.12 -20.51 18.56
CA ALA A 19 7.63 -19.12 18.51
C ALA A 19 6.16 -19.04 18.05
N VAL A 20 5.81 -19.87 17.07
CA VAL A 20 4.44 -20.09 16.59
C VAL A 20 3.53 -20.66 17.69
N HIS A 21 4.03 -21.63 18.45
CA HIS A 21 3.31 -22.23 19.57
C HIS A 21 3.04 -21.22 20.68
N ASP A 22 4.03 -20.39 21.01
CA ASP A 22 3.95 -19.37 22.06
C ASP A 22 3.00 -18.23 21.65
N TRP A 23 2.98 -17.82 20.36
CA TRP A 23 1.98 -16.88 19.83
C TRP A 23 0.54 -17.40 19.92
N LYS A 24 0.33 -18.71 19.67
CA LYS A 24 -0.99 -19.35 19.72
C LYS A 24 -1.57 -19.50 21.13
N ARG A 25 -0.73 -19.54 22.16
CA ARG A 25 -1.15 -19.75 23.57
C ARG A 25 -1.23 -18.48 24.40
N SER A 26 -0.77 -17.35 23.87
CA SER A 26 -0.72 -16.08 24.58
C SER A 26 -2.05 -15.34 24.46
N ASP A 27 -2.80 -15.26 25.56
CA ASP A 27 -4.02 -14.43 25.67
C ASP A 27 -3.73 -12.98 26.10
N GLU A 28 -2.51 -12.68 26.58
CA GLU A 28 -2.05 -11.34 26.95
C GLU A 28 -1.40 -10.60 25.77
N GLY A 29 -1.81 -9.35 25.52
CA GLY A 29 -1.37 -8.51 24.39
C GLY A 29 0.16 -8.41 24.26
N ASP A 30 0.87 -8.09 25.35
CA ASP A 30 2.33 -7.92 25.36
C ASP A 30 3.11 -9.22 25.07
N ALA A 31 2.56 -10.39 25.41
CA ALA A 31 3.19 -11.67 25.10
C ALA A 31 3.01 -12.04 23.63
N LYS A 32 1.85 -11.72 23.07
CA LYS A 32 1.52 -11.94 21.65
C LYS A 32 2.32 -11.04 20.72
N ASP A 33 2.52 -9.77 21.11
CA ASP A 33 3.34 -8.82 20.35
C ASP A 33 4.81 -9.19 20.39
N ARG A 34 5.36 -9.59 21.56
CA ARG A 34 6.75 -10.11 21.63
C ARG A 34 6.97 -11.35 20.76
N ALA A 35 6.01 -12.29 20.74
CA ALA A 35 6.10 -13.47 19.89
C ALA A 35 6.00 -13.10 18.38
N ARG A 36 5.19 -12.09 18.04
CA ARG A 36 5.09 -11.53 16.69
C ARG A 36 6.38 -10.87 16.24
N SER A 37 6.95 -9.95 17.03
CA SER A 37 8.20 -9.27 16.69
C SER A 37 9.37 -10.28 16.59
N TYR A 38 9.39 -11.31 17.44
CA TYR A 38 10.36 -12.40 17.34
C TYR A 38 10.21 -13.25 16.07
N LEU A 39 8.97 -13.53 15.63
CA LEU A 39 8.70 -14.20 14.35
C LEU A 39 9.15 -13.34 13.16
N ILE A 40 8.90 -12.02 13.21
CA ILE A 40 9.33 -11.06 12.19
C ILE A 40 10.86 -11.04 12.10
N GLU A 41 11.56 -10.99 13.23
CA GLU A 41 13.04 -11.03 13.27
C GLU A 41 13.60 -12.35 12.70
N LEU A 42 12.99 -13.49 13.05
CA LEU A 42 13.37 -14.81 12.53
C LEU A 42 13.15 -14.93 11.00
N LEU A 43 12.06 -14.37 10.50
CA LEU A 43 11.72 -14.36 9.08
C LEU A 43 12.60 -13.39 8.29
N GLY A 44 12.91 -12.21 8.85
CA GLY A 44 13.82 -11.22 8.27
C GLY A 44 15.28 -11.68 8.19
N ALA A 45 15.74 -12.48 9.16
CA ALA A 45 17.07 -13.05 9.18
C ALA A 45 17.26 -14.27 8.24
N SER A 46 16.29 -14.53 7.36
CA SER A 46 16.27 -15.67 6.43
C SER A 46 16.28 -15.19 4.97
N ARG A 47 16.95 -15.90 4.06
CA ARG A 47 16.99 -15.56 2.63
C ARG A 47 15.72 -16.05 1.92
N GLY A 48 15.24 -15.32 0.92
CA GLY A 48 14.22 -15.83 0.00
C GLY A 48 12.78 -15.78 0.52
N ALA A 49 12.03 -16.88 0.39
CA ALA A 49 10.59 -16.95 0.65
C ALA A 49 10.23 -16.49 2.08
N SER A 50 10.94 -16.97 3.09
CA SER A 50 10.74 -16.56 4.49
C SER A 50 10.82 -15.03 4.72
N ALA A 51 11.73 -14.31 4.07
CA ALA A 51 11.79 -12.84 4.16
C ALA A 51 10.54 -12.18 3.57
N LYS A 52 10.06 -12.68 2.42
CA LYS A 52 8.80 -12.22 1.82
C LYS A 52 7.60 -12.52 2.69
N VAL A 53 7.59 -13.67 3.37
CA VAL A 53 6.55 -13.99 4.35
C VAL A 53 6.59 -12.99 5.52
N GLY A 54 7.78 -12.66 6.02
CA GLY A 54 7.94 -11.62 7.04
C GLY A 54 7.44 -10.25 6.56
N GLN A 55 7.78 -9.86 5.33
CA GLN A 55 7.26 -8.65 4.69
C GLN A 55 5.74 -8.70 4.59
N PHE A 56 5.16 -9.83 4.18
CA PHE A 56 3.72 -10.02 4.11
C PHE A 56 3.04 -9.88 5.49
N LEU A 57 3.61 -10.47 6.54
CA LEU A 57 3.06 -10.43 7.91
C LEU A 57 3.16 -9.05 8.58
N THR A 58 4.11 -8.22 8.17
CA THR A 58 4.27 -6.84 8.66
C THR A 58 3.44 -5.82 7.87
N MET A 59 2.71 -6.24 6.82
CA MET A 59 1.83 -5.35 6.06
C MET A 59 0.71 -4.74 6.91
N GLY A 60 0.25 -5.45 7.94
CA GLY A 60 -0.74 -4.95 8.91
C GLY A 60 -0.12 -4.43 10.23
N ALA A 61 1.20 -4.34 10.34
CA ALA A 61 1.86 -3.78 11.53
C ALA A 61 1.73 -2.26 11.54
N GLU A 62 1.32 -1.69 12.67
CA GLU A 62 1.24 -0.24 12.85
C GLU A 62 2.63 0.36 13.08
N ASP A 63 3.55 -0.42 13.66
CA ASP A 63 4.91 0.00 13.93
C ASP A 63 5.78 -0.09 12.66
N LYS A 64 6.19 1.09 12.18
CA LYS A 64 7.11 1.26 11.05
C LYS A 64 8.51 0.69 11.36
N SER A 65 8.87 0.49 12.64
CA SER A 65 10.16 -0.05 13.08
C SER A 65 10.31 -1.56 12.83
N GLU A 66 9.25 -2.35 13.02
CA GLU A 66 9.26 -3.81 12.76
C GLU A 66 9.59 -4.15 11.30
N ARG A 67 9.27 -3.24 10.37
CA ARG A 67 9.56 -3.37 8.94
C ARG A 67 11.02 -3.09 8.61
N SER A 68 11.67 -2.20 9.35
CA SER A 68 13.09 -1.89 9.15
C SER A 68 13.99 -3.09 9.48
N VAL A 69 13.56 -3.94 10.42
CA VAL A 69 14.26 -5.17 10.83
C VAL A 69 14.30 -6.21 9.70
N LEU A 70 13.28 -6.25 8.84
CA LEU A 70 13.21 -7.17 7.69
C LEU A 70 14.16 -6.81 6.54
N ASN A 71 14.62 -5.56 6.49
CA ASN A 71 15.54 -5.07 5.46
C ASN A 71 17.02 -5.26 5.85
N ASN A 72 17.32 -5.86 7.01
CA ASN A 72 18.69 -6.03 7.48
C ASN A 72 19.43 -7.17 6.77
N SER A 73 20.34 -6.76 5.88
CA SER A 73 21.54 -7.42 5.35
C SER A 73 21.56 -8.95 5.33
N ILE A 74 20.89 -9.50 4.32
CA ILE A 74 21.31 -10.78 3.74
C ILE A 74 22.74 -10.59 3.24
N GLN A 75 23.71 -11.28 3.87
CA GLN A 75 25.09 -11.32 3.39
C GLN A 75 25.10 -11.87 1.95
N PRO A 76 25.71 -11.19 0.97
CA PRO A 76 25.87 -11.71 -0.38
C PRO A 76 26.59 -13.06 -0.40
N MET A 77 26.27 -13.89 -1.38
CA MET A 77 27.03 -15.10 -1.69
C MET A 77 28.37 -14.71 -2.33
N ALA A 78 29.40 -15.54 -2.11
CA ALA A 78 30.72 -15.30 -2.69
C ALA A 78 30.65 -15.38 -4.22
N LEU A 79 31.46 -14.55 -4.91
CA LEU A 79 31.45 -14.46 -6.37
C LEU A 79 31.60 -15.84 -7.03
N GLY A 80 32.50 -16.69 -6.55
CA GLY A 80 32.72 -18.03 -7.13
C GLY A 80 31.45 -18.89 -7.19
N GLU A 81 30.60 -18.84 -6.16
CA GLU A 81 29.33 -19.59 -6.17
C GLU A 81 28.32 -18.98 -7.17
N ILE A 82 28.37 -17.66 -7.39
CA ILE A 82 27.56 -16.98 -8.41
C ILE A 82 28.02 -17.34 -9.81
N LEU A 83 29.33 -17.38 -10.05
CA LEU A 83 29.90 -17.81 -11.33
C LEU A 83 29.49 -19.25 -11.64
N ASP A 84 29.56 -20.17 -10.67
CA ASP A 84 29.07 -21.53 -10.81
C ASP A 84 27.60 -21.59 -11.25
N ILE A 85 26.74 -20.71 -10.73
CA ILE A 85 25.31 -20.66 -11.09
C ILE A 85 25.14 -20.11 -12.51
N LEU A 86 25.90 -19.07 -12.88
CA LEU A 86 25.88 -18.51 -14.23
C LEU A 86 26.31 -19.58 -15.25
N GLU A 87 27.46 -20.20 -15.04
CA GLU A 87 28.01 -21.22 -15.94
C GLU A 87 27.08 -22.41 -16.12
N LYS A 88 26.48 -22.90 -15.03
CA LYS A 88 25.44 -23.95 -15.10
C LYS A 88 24.20 -23.50 -15.86
N SER A 89 23.80 -22.23 -15.74
CA SER A 89 22.62 -21.68 -16.41
C SER A 89 22.84 -21.51 -17.92
N TYR A 90 24.09 -21.29 -18.35
CA TYR A 90 24.44 -21.10 -19.76
C TYR A 90 25.06 -22.33 -20.44
N GLY A 91 25.59 -23.29 -19.67
CA GLY A 91 26.30 -24.46 -20.17
C GLY A 91 27.71 -24.17 -20.72
N ARG A 92 28.31 -23.05 -20.32
CA ARG A 92 29.62 -22.55 -20.78
C ARG A 92 30.20 -21.55 -19.79
N GLU A 93 31.49 -21.24 -19.93
CA GLU A 93 32.20 -20.27 -19.07
C GLU A 93 31.57 -18.88 -19.19
N TYR A 94 31.48 -18.14 -18.07
CA TYR A 94 30.83 -16.82 -18.09
C TYR A 94 31.66 -15.79 -18.88
N GLU A 95 32.97 -15.97 -18.96
CA GLU A 95 33.88 -15.15 -19.77
C GLU A 95 33.60 -15.26 -21.28
N GLU A 96 32.88 -16.27 -21.75
CA GLU A 96 32.42 -16.30 -23.15
C GLU A 96 31.32 -15.27 -23.42
N LEU A 97 30.55 -14.91 -22.38
CA LEU A 97 29.37 -14.05 -22.46
C LEU A 97 29.66 -12.61 -22.00
N PHE A 98 30.41 -12.47 -20.91
CA PHE A 98 30.67 -11.20 -20.25
C PHE A 98 32.14 -10.81 -20.36
N ALA A 99 32.42 -9.51 -20.49
CA ALA A 99 33.77 -8.96 -20.42
C ALA A 99 34.28 -8.88 -18.98
N SER A 100 33.39 -8.52 -18.05
CA SER A 100 33.70 -8.47 -16.62
C SER A 100 32.42 -8.53 -15.77
N LEU A 101 32.59 -8.94 -14.52
CA LEU A 101 31.56 -8.94 -13.48
C LEU A 101 32.16 -8.36 -12.19
N SER A 102 31.41 -7.49 -11.51
CA SER A 102 31.80 -6.94 -10.21
C SER A 102 31.85 -8.04 -9.16
N GLU A 103 32.93 -8.07 -8.36
CA GLU A 103 33.05 -8.99 -7.23
C GLU A 103 32.03 -8.68 -6.14
N GLU A 104 31.81 -7.39 -5.88
CA GLU A 104 30.77 -6.92 -4.97
C GLU A 104 29.39 -7.05 -5.65
N GLY A 105 28.54 -7.92 -5.10
CA GLY A 105 27.14 -8.08 -5.48
C GLY A 105 26.21 -7.42 -4.47
N LEU A 106 25.13 -6.81 -4.95
CA LEU A 106 24.08 -6.24 -4.11
C LEU A 106 23.00 -7.30 -3.82
N PRO A 107 22.62 -7.53 -2.56
CA PRO A 107 21.59 -8.51 -2.24
C PRO A 107 20.23 -8.06 -2.80
N ALA A 108 19.48 -9.04 -3.31
CA ALA A 108 18.09 -8.90 -3.77
C ALA A 108 17.19 -9.93 -3.08
N SER A 109 15.87 -9.78 -3.19
CA SER A 109 14.89 -10.60 -2.46
C SER A 109 15.13 -12.11 -2.60
N LEU A 110 15.30 -12.59 -3.84
CA LEU A 110 15.54 -14.01 -4.16
C LEU A 110 16.94 -14.30 -4.73
N GLY A 111 17.89 -13.37 -4.57
CA GLY A 111 19.17 -13.48 -5.26
C GLY A 111 20.14 -12.36 -4.93
N GLN A 112 21.03 -12.06 -5.87
CA GLN A 112 21.86 -10.87 -5.84
C GLN A 112 22.08 -10.33 -7.24
N VAL A 113 22.35 -9.03 -7.33
CA VAL A 113 22.59 -8.31 -8.56
C VAL A 113 24.05 -7.93 -8.64
N HIS A 114 24.68 -8.24 -9.76
CA HIS A 114 26.04 -7.82 -10.07
C HIS A 114 26.03 -6.83 -11.22
N ARG A 115 26.84 -5.78 -11.09
CA ARG A 115 27.21 -4.94 -12.24
C ARG A 115 28.18 -5.74 -13.11
N GLY A 116 27.98 -5.72 -14.42
CA GLY A 116 28.85 -6.35 -15.38
C GLY A 116 28.98 -5.54 -16.66
N ARG A 117 29.84 -6.04 -17.55
CA ARG A 117 30.06 -5.46 -18.88
C ARG A 117 29.99 -6.56 -19.93
N LEU A 118 29.32 -6.31 -21.04
CA LEU A 118 29.30 -7.22 -22.20
C LEU A 118 30.57 -7.07 -23.05
N LYS A 119 30.83 -8.04 -23.93
CA LYS A 119 31.98 -8.00 -24.86
C LYS A 119 31.97 -6.80 -25.81
N ASP A 120 30.79 -6.24 -26.09
CA ASP A 120 30.64 -5.03 -26.91
C ASP A 120 30.77 -3.72 -26.11
N GLY A 121 31.05 -3.80 -24.80
CA GLY A 121 31.28 -2.66 -23.93
C GLY A 121 30.05 -2.11 -23.22
N ARG A 122 28.84 -2.61 -23.51
CA ARG A 122 27.62 -2.19 -22.80
C ARG A 122 27.66 -2.62 -21.33
N GLU A 123 27.24 -1.73 -20.44
CA GLU A 123 27.10 -1.99 -19.00
C GLU A 123 25.75 -2.66 -18.71
N VAL A 124 25.76 -3.69 -17.87
CA VAL A 124 24.59 -4.50 -17.53
C VAL A 124 24.47 -4.74 -16.03
N ALA A 125 23.24 -4.92 -15.56
CA ALA A 125 22.93 -5.49 -14.27
C ALA A 125 22.49 -6.95 -14.46
N ILE A 126 23.13 -7.86 -13.72
CA ILE A 126 22.94 -9.32 -13.82
C ILE A 126 22.39 -9.81 -12.49
N LYS A 127 21.10 -10.11 -12.45
CA LYS A 127 20.39 -10.64 -11.28
C LYS A 127 20.46 -12.16 -11.33
N VAL A 128 21.07 -12.77 -10.32
CA VAL A 128 21.27 -14.22 -10.21
C VAL A 128 20.48 -14.74 -9.02
N GLN A 129 19.63 -15.74 -9.25
CA GLN A 129 18.79 -16.33 -8.22
C GLN A 129 19.59 -17.29 -7.34
N TYR A 130 19.35 -17.26 -6.02
CA TYR A 130 19.98 -18.24 -5.12
C TYR A 130 19.44 -19.66 -5.38
N PRO A 131 20.31 -20.68 -5.45
CA PRO A 131 19.93 -22.03 -5.85
C PRO A 131 19.01 -22.72 -4.82
N GLU A 132 19.06 -22.28 -3.57
CA GLU A 132 18.31 -22.89 -2.46
C GLU A 132 16.82 -22.49 -2.46
N ILE A 133 16.45 -21.38 -3.08
CA ILE A 133 15.11 -20.79 -2.92
C ILE A 133 14.03 -21.66 -3.57
N ALA A 134 14.26 -22.15 -4.79
CA ALA A 134 13.28 -22.95 -5.52
C ALA A 134 12.89 -24.26 -4.79
N GLN A 135 13.80 -24.84 -3.98
CA GLN A 135 13.54 -26.07 -3.23
C GLN A 135 12.88 -25.82 -1.87
N THR A 136 12.95 -24.59 -1.35
CA THR A 136 12.51 -24.28 0.02
C THR A 136 11.09 -23.70 0.05
N VAL A 137 10.58 -23.19 -1.08
CA VAL A 137 9.27 -22.50 -1.16
C VAL A 137 8.08 -23.44 -0.91
N GLU A 138 8.04 -24.63 -1.52
CA GLU A 138 6.94 -25.60 -1.30
C GLU A 138 6.86 -26.04 0.17
N SER A 139 8.00 -26.43 0.75
CA SER A 139 8.05 -26.91 2.14
C SER A 139 7.89 -25.80 3.19
N GLU A 140 8.20 -24.54 2.85
CA GLU A 140 7.96 -23.37 3.72
C GLU A 140 6.50 -22.88 3.67
N ILE A 141 5.78 -23.12 2.57
CA ILE A 141 4.37 -22.72 2.43
C ILE A 141 3.38 -23.75 2.99
N ASP A 142 3.76 -25.02 3.09
CA ASP A 142 3.03 -25.99 3.92
C ASP A 142 2.90 -25.52 5.38
N TRP A 143 3.80 -24.67 5.86
CA TRP A 143 3.61 -23.98 7.14
C TRP A 143 2.47 -22.96 7.06
N MET A 144 2.28 -22.15 6.02
CA MET A 144 1.15 -21.19 5.98
C MET A 144 -0.24 -21.80 6.21
N GLY A 145 -0.41 -23.12 6.02
CA GLY A 145 -1.58 -23.88 6.47
C GLY A 145 -1.88 -23.86 7.98
N TRP A 146 -1.03 -23.26 8.83
CA TRP A 146 -1.20 -23.16 10.29
C TRP A 146 -1.88 -21.87 10.79
N LEU A 147 -2.24 -20.92 9.91
CA LEU A 147 -3.11 -19.79 10.26
C LEU A 147 -4.38 -20.36 10.93
N PRO A 148 -4.77 -19.90 12.13
CA PRO A 148 -5.74 -20.63 12.94
C PRO A 148 -7.08 -20.80 12.22
N LYS A 149 -7.49 -22.05 11.95
CA LYS A 149 -8.88 -22.43 11.64
C LYS A 149 -9.82 -22.33 12.85
N ALA A 150 -9.32 -21.82 13.98
CA ALA A 150 -10.03 -21.68 15.25
C ALA A 150 -9.69 -20.33 15.91
N GLY A 151 -10.65 -19.77 16.63
CA GLY A 151 -10.56 -18.42 17.23
C GLY A 151 -11.46 -17.40 16.50
N PRO A 152 -11.43 -16.11 16.88
CA PRO A 152 -12.32 -15.07 16.35
C PRO A 152 -12.31 -15.00 14.81
N ILE A 153 -11.17 -15.30 14.18
CA ILE A 153 -10.96 -15.28 12.72
C ILE A 153 -11.88 -16.28 11.98
N ALA A 154 -12.16 -17.46 12.57
CA ALA A 154 -13.07 -18.45 12.00
C ALA A 154 -14.53 -17.97 12.05
N LYS A 155 -14.90 -17.18 13.07
CA LYS A 155 -16.26 -16.60 13.24
C LYS A 155 -16.60 -15.62 12.12
N TRP A 156 -15.60 -14.93 11.56
CA TRP A 156 -15.78 -13.91 10.52
C TRP A 156 -15.62 -14.45 9.09
N GLY A 157 -15.40 -15.76 8.93
CA GLY A 157 -15.36 -16.43 7.62
C GLY A 157 -14.25 -15.94 6.68
N PHE A 158 -13.07 -15.61 7.20
CA PHE A 158 -11.90 -15.24 6.38
C PHE A 158 -11.51 -16.39 5.43
N ARG A 159 -11.37 -16.09 4.13
CA ARG A 159 -10.92 -17.05 3.12
C ARG A 159 -9.39 -17.16 3.13
N LEU A 160 -8.85 -17.74 4.20
CA LEU A 160 -7.39 -17.87 4.40
C LEU A 160 -6.72 -18.66 3.27
N GLU A 161 -7.42 -19.66 2.70
CA GLU A 161 -6.95 -20.40 1.55
C GLU A 161 -6.74 -19.49 0.32
N GLY A 162 -7.65 -18.53 0.08
CA GLY A 162 -7.53 -17.60 -1.06
C GLY A 162 -6.33 -16.66 -0.95
N TYR A 163 -5.96 -16.23 0.26
CA TYR A 163 -4.74 -15.43 0.48
C TYR A 163 -3.46 -16.25 0.31
N ARG A 164 -3.48 -17.52 0.75
CA ARG A 164 -2.37 -18.45 0.53
C ARG A 164 -2.16 -18.66 -0.97
N ASP A 165 -3.23 -18.94 -1.71
CA ASP A 165 -3.15 -19.21 -3.15
C ASP A 165 -2.66 -17.97 -3.90
N ALA A 166 -3.18 -16.77 -3.58
CA ALA A 166 -2.69 -15.53 -4.15
C ALA A 166 -1.20 -15.26 -3.85
N PHE A 167 -0.76 -15.53 -2.61
CA PHE A 167 0.65 -15.43 -2.23
C PHE A 167 1.52 -16.44 -2.97
N TRP A 168 1.06 -17.68 -3.09
CA TRP A 168 1.74 -18.75 -3.83
C TRP A 168 1.91 -18.38 -5.30
N ASP A 169 0.85 -17.93 -5.96
CA ASP A 169 0.86 -17.53 -7.35
C ASP A 169 1.90 -16.43 -7.57
N ASN A 170 1.88 -15.37 -6.75
CA ASN A 170 2.85 -14.28 -6.84
C ASN A 170 4.30 -14.75 -6.59
N LEU A 171 4.54 -15.58 -5.57
CA LEU A 171 5.88 -16.08 -5.29
C LEU A 171 6.39 -16.99 -6.41
N SER A 172 5.51 -17.83 -6.99
CA SER A 172 5.84 -18.74 -8.08
C SER A 172 6.23 -18.01 -9.37
N GLU A 173 5.62 -16.84 -9.63
CA GLU A 173 6.01 -15.97 -10.74
C GLU A 173 7.43 -15.43 -10.54
N GLU A 174 7.78 -15.03 -9.31
CA GLU A 174 9.10 -14.51 -8.96
C GLU A 174 10.23 -15.57 -8.98
N LEU A 175 9.89 -16.86 -8.99
CA LEU A 175 10.88 -17.92 -9.11
C LEU A 175 11.40 -18.11 -10.54
N ASN A 176 10.72 -17.57 -11.55
CA ASN A 176 11.15 -17.66 -12.94
C ASN A 176 11.47 -16.27 -13.50
N TYR A 177 12.77 -15.95 -13.60
CA TYR A 177 13.24 -14.67 -14.10
C TYR A 177 12.92 -14.40 -15.58
N LEU A 178 12.51 -15.41 -16.36
CA LEU A 178 11.96 -15.15 -17.71
C LEU A 178 10.60 -14.45 -17.63
N LYS A 179 9.75 -14.80 -16.66
CA LYS A 179 8.46 -14.12 -16.45
C LYS A 179 8.68 -12.67 -16.02
N GLU A 180 9.62 -12.44 -15.10
CA GLU A 180 10.01 -11.08 -14.69
C GLU A 180 10.51 -10.26 -15.88
N ALA A 181 11.35 -10.84 -16.73
CA ALA A 181 11.85 -10.20 -17.95
C ALA A 181 10.72 -9.83 -18.95
N GLU A 182 9.73 -10.72 -19.14
CA GLU A 182 8.55 -10.44 -19.96
C GLU A 182 7.69 -9.33 -19.34
N GLN A 183 7.46 -9.37 -18.02
CA GLN A 183 6.72 -8.34 -17.29
C GLN A 183 7.40 -6.98 -17.39
N GLN A 184 8.73 -6.93 -17.30
CA GLN A 184 9.53 -5.72 -17.47
C GLN A 184 9.43 -5.14 -18.88
N GLN A 185 9.49 -5.98 -19.92
CA GLN A 185 9.33 -5.52 -21.30
C GLN A 185 7.93 -4.93 -21.54
N GLU A 186 6.89 -5.56 -21.01
CA GLU A 186 5.54 -5.02 -21.09
C GLU A 186 5.38 -3.73 -20.28
N TYR A 187 5.99 -3.66 -19.09
CA TYR A 187 6.02 -2.44 -18.29
C TYR A 187 6.70 -1.29 -19.04
N ALA A 188 7.84 -1.57 -19.68
CA ALA A 188 8.56 -0.60 -20.49
C ALA A 188 7.69 -0.07 -21.64
N ARG A 189 6.93 -0.95 -22.30
CA ARG A 189 6.00 -0.59 -23.38
C ARG A 189 4.85 0.28 -22.88
N LEU A 190 4.26 -0.06 -21.74
CA LEU A 190 3.15 0.68 -21.14
C LEU A 190 3.57 2.01 -20.53
N ALA A 191 4.82 2.13 -20.06
CA ALA A 191 5.34 3.33 -19.42
C ALA A 191 5.93 4.36 -20.40
N GLN A 192 5.95 4.10 -21.72
CA GLN A 192 6.56 5.00 -22.72
C GLN A 192 5.97 6.41 -22.70
N ASP A 193 4.67 6.51 -22.40
CA ASP A 193 3.94 7.78 -22.35
C ASP A 193 4.05 8.49 -21.00
N VAL A 194 4.86 7.98 -20.06
CA VAL A 194 5.09 8.59 -18.74
C VAL A 194 6.46 9.29 -18.72
N PRO A 195 6.51 10.63 -18.86
CA PRO A 195 7.76 11.35 -18.88
C PRO A 195 8.54 11.14 -17.58
N GLY A 196 9.84 10.87 -17.72
CA GLY A 196 10.73 10.66 -16.57
C GLY A 196 10.62 9.27 -15.95
N MET A 197 10.00 8.28 -16.58
CA MET A 197 10.17 6.88 -16.20
C MET A 197 11.31 6.24 -16.99
N VAL A 198 12.20 5.52 -16.30
CA VAL A 198 13.30 4.75 -16.87
C VAL A 198 13.11 3.29 -16.47
N VAL A 199 12.79 2.46 -17.45
CA VAL A 199 12.78 1.01 -17.32
C VAL A 199 14.05 0.49 -17.97
N PRO A 200 14.94 -0.21 -17.26
CA PRO A 200 16.12 -0.80 -17.86
C PRO A 200 15.74 -1.73 -19.02
N GLN A 201 16.56 -1.75 -20.06
CA GLN A 201 16.31 -2.61 -21.22
C GLN A 201 16.65 -4.06 -20.86
N VAL A 202 15.70 -4.97 -21.06
CA VAL A 202 15.94 -6.43 -20.91
C VAL A 202 16.76 -6.96 -22.09
N LEU A 203 17.83 -7.69 -21.80
CA LEU A 203 18.63 -8.42 -22.80
C LEU A 203 18.17 -9.88 -22.85
N MET A 204 17.03 -10.12 -23.49
CA MET A 204 16.32 -11.40 -23.43
C MET A 204 17.18 -12.61 -23.86
N ASP A 205 18.07 -12.45 -24.84
CA ASP A 205 18.97 -13.52 -25.30
C ASP A 205 19.92 -14.04 -24.21
N LEU A 206 20.20 -13.19 -23.21
CA LEU A 206 21.02 -13.49 -22.04
C LEU A 206 20.18 -13.91 -20.83
N CYS A 207 18.85 -13.78 -20.87
CA CYS A 207 18.01 -14.20 -19.75
C CYS A 207 17.82 -15.73 -19.71
N ARG A 208 17.78 -16.29 -18.51
CA ARG A 208 17.52 -17.72 -18.20
C ARG A 208 16.57 -17.79 -17.00
N PRO A 209 15.97 -18.94 -16.68
CA PRO A 209 15.05 -19.05 -15.55
C PRO A 209 15.60 -18.56 -14.19
N ARG A 210 16.93 -18.58 -14.01
CA ARG A 210 17.64 -18.14 -12.80
C ARG A 210 18.55 -16.93 -12.98
N VAL A 211 18.58 -16.35 -14.18
CA VAL A 211 19.47 -15.23 -14.52
C VAL A 211 18.68 -14.19 -15.32
N LEU A 212 18.55 -12.97 -14.81
CA LEU A 212 17.98 -11.84 -15.53
C LEU A 212 19.10 -10.85 -15.86
N VAL A 213 19.20 -10.46 -17.12
CA VAL A 213 20.18 -9.48 -17.59
C VAL A 213 19.46 -8.28 -18.18
N GLN A 214 19.76 -7.10 -17.65
CA GLN A 214 19.18 -5.84 -18.09
C GLN A 214 20.26 -4.75 -18.24
N SER A 215 19.97 -3.65 -18.93
CA SER A 215 20.88 -2.50 -19.00
C SER A 215 21.19 -2.00 -17.59
N TYR A 216 22.42 -1.58 -17.37
CA TYR A 216 22.76 -0.91 -16.12
C TYR A 216 22.25 0.52 -16.15
N GLU A 217 21.40 0.87 -15.20
CA GLU A 217 20.83 2.20 -15.06
C GLU A 217 21.35 2.82 -13.75
N GLU A 218 22.00 3.99 -13.85
CA GLU A 218 22.46 4.73 -12.67
C GLU A 218 21.32 5.50 -12.00
N GLY A 219 21.37 5.62 -10.67
CA GLY A 219 20.46 6.42 -9.88
C GLY A 219 20.90 6.50 -8.43
N PHE A 220 20.26 7.38 -7.67
CA PHE A 220 20.43 7.50 -6.23
C PHE A 220 19.15 7.07 -5.50
N ASP A 221 19.33 6.47 -4.32
CA ASP A 221 18.25 5.94 -3.50
C ASP A 221 17.39 7.03 -2.82
N ILE A 222 16.37 6.57 -2.11
CA ILE A 222 15.47 7.44 -1.33
C ILE A 222 16.17 8.11 -0.14
N GLU A 223 17.20 7.51 0.49
CA GLU A 223 17.97 8.15 1.57
C GLU A 223 18.73 9.40 1.08
N GLN A 224 19.25 9.34 -0.15
CA GLN A 224 19.89 10.47 -0.81
C GLN A 224 18.84 11.49 -1.26
N ALA A 225 17.69 11.03 -1.74
CA ALA A 225 16.57 11.90 -2.12
C ALA A 225 16.07 12.75 -0.94
N GLU A 226 16.03 12.19 0.27
CA GLU A 226 15.68 12.92 1.51
C GLU A 226 16.56 14.14 1.78
N LYS A 227 17.84 14.06 1.38
CA LYS A 227 18.83 15.13 1.59
C LYS A 227 18.75 16.24 0.54
N MET A 228 17.94 16.07 -0.50
CA MET A 228 17.74 17.08 -1.54
C MET A 228 16.93 18.27 -1.04
N THR A 229 16.93 19.37 -1.82
CA THR A 229 16.13 20.57 -1.50
C THR A 229 14.63 20.27 -1.56
N GLY A 230 13.81 21.06 -0.85
CA GLY A 230 12.34 20.87 -0.83
C GLY A 230 11.71 20.83 -2.22
N ALA A 231 12.12 21.75 -3.11
CA ALA A 231 11.63 21.79 -4.50
C ALA A 231 12.01 20.53 -5.31
N GLN A 232 13.18 19.96 -5.06
CA GLN A 232 13.60 18.72 -5.71
C GLN A 232 12.83 17.51 -5.17
N ARG A 233 12.63 17.44 -3.86
CA ARG A 233 11.80 16.38 -3.24
C ARG A 233 10.37 16.45 -3.76
N GLU A 234 9.80 17.65 -3.91
CA GLU A 234 8.47 17.83 -4.49
C GLU A 234 8.42 17.34 -5.94
N ALA A 235 9.43 17.66 -6.76
CA ALA A 235 9.51 17.16 -8.14
C ALA A 235 9.55 15.63 -8.20
N MET A 236 10.36 14.99 -7.35
CA MET A 236 10.44 13.53 -7.24
C MET A 236 9.13 12.91 -6.74
N GLY A 237 8.47 13.52 -5.76
CA GLY A 237 7.18 13.07 -5.25
C GLY A 237 6.06 13.18 -6.29
N ARG A 238 6.02 14.28 -7.06
CA ARG A 238 5.09 14.44 -8.19
C ARG A 238 5.31 13.39 -9.27
N LEU A 239 6.58 13.06 -9.55
CA LEU A 239 6.92 12.01 -10.50
C LEU A 239 6.42 10.63 -10.05
N LEU A 240 6.69 10.25 -8.79
CA LEU A 240 6.18 9.01 -8.18
C LEU A 240 4.65 8.91 -8.28
N LEU A 241 3.95 9.98 -7.90
CA LEU A 241 2.50 9.96 -7.82
C LEU A 241 1.84 9.91 -9.21
N LYS A 242 2.36 10.69 -10.18
CA LYS A 242 1.91 10.62 -11.58
C LYS A 242 2.14 9.24 -12.17
N HIS A 243 3.32 8.66 -11.92
CA HIS A 243 3.63 7.32 -12.38
C HIS A 243 2.65 6.28 -11.80
N TYR A 244 2.43 6.32 -10.49
CA TYR A 244 1.46 5.44 -9.83
C TYR A 244 0.06 5.58 -10.42
N PHE A 245 -0.46 6.80 -10.59
CA PHE A 245 -1.78 7.01 -11.18
C PHE A 245 -1.87 6.52 -12.63
N HIS A 246 -0.83 6.74 -13.43
CA HIS A 246 -0.83 6.29 -14.82
C HIS A 246 -0.82 4.77 -14.89
N MET A 247 0.10 4.11 -14.19
CA MET A 247 0.19 2.65 -14.22
C MET A 247 -1.03 1.98 -13.60
N LEU A 248 -1.62 2.57 -12.55
CA LEU A 248 -2.82 2.04 -11.91
C LEU A 248 -4.07 2.27 -12.74
N PHE A 249 -4.41 3.51 -13.08
CA PHE A 249 -5.69 3.82 -13.70
C PHE A 249 -5.66 3.72 -15.22
N VAL A 250 -4.57 4.11 -15.89
CA VAL A 250 -4.49 4.12 -17.36
C VAL A 250 -4.06 2.77 -17.91
N CYS A 251 -3.02 2.16 -17.34
CA CYS A 251 -2.49 0.89 -17.85
C CYS A 251 -3.11 -0.34 -17.15
N GLY A 252 -3.36 -0.25 -15.84
CA GLY A 252 -3.76 -1.41 -15.02
C GLY A 252 -2.65 -2.43 -14.83
N PHE A 253 -1.40 -1.97 -14.81
CA PHE A 253 -0.20 -2.81 -14.71
C PHE A 253 0.76 -2.14 -13.73
N VAL A 254 0.60 -2.45 -12.44
CA VAL A 254 1.18 -1.67 -11.35
C VAL A 254 2.30 -2.43 -10.69
N HIS A 255 3.45 -1.79 -10.50
CA HIS A 255 4.53 -2.38 -9.70
C HIS A 255 4.08 -2.49 -8.24
N ALA A 256 3.99 -3.72 -7.74
CA ALA A 256 3.37 -4.00 -6.45
C ALA A 256 4.37 -4.13 -5.31
N ASP A 257 5.68 -4.19 -5.55
CA ASP A 257 6.69 -4.28 -4.47
C ASP A 257 7.03 -2.88 -3.92
N PRO A 258 6.78 -2.61 -2.63
CA PRO A 258 7.04 -1.32 -2.02
C PRO A 258 8.49 -1.13 -1.57
N ASN A 259 9.39 -2.10 -1.82
CA ASN A 259 10.77 -2.03 -1.37
C ASN A 259 11.47 -0.79 -1.97
N PRO A 260 11.97 0.15 -1.14
CA PRO A 260 12.69 1.31 -1.63
C PRO A 260 13.92 0.98 -2.47
N GLY A 261 14.54 -0.19 -2.27
CA GLY A 261 15.68 -0.65 -3.06
C GLY A 261 15.36 -0.94 -4.53
N ASN A 262 14.09 -1.13 -4.88
CA ASN A 262 13.67 -1.39 -6.26
C ASN A 262 13.53 -0.10 -7.07
N PHE A 263 13.64 1.07 -6.44
CA PHE A 263 13.49 2.37 -7.07
C PHE A 263 14.72 3.24 -6.84
N ALA A 264 15.07 4.03 -7.85
CA ALA A 264 16.03 5.10 -7.71
C ALA A 264 15.58 6.35 -8.45
N PHE A 265 16.19 7.48 -8.11
CA PHE A 265 16.03 8.72 -8.84
C PHE A 265 17.29 9.00 -9.66
N ARG A 266 17.12 9.53 -10.86
CA ARG A 266 18.20 10.04 -11.68
C ARG A 266 18.00 11.53 -11.91
N LYS A 267 19.06 12.31 -11.77
CA LYS A 267 19.01 13.75 -12.04
C LYS A 267 19.11 14.01 -13.53
N LEU A 268 18.13 14.72 -14.10
CA LEU A 268 18.11 15.21 -15.48
C LEU A 268 18.35 16.73 -15.47
N GLY A 269 19.62 17.14 -15.50
CA GLY A 269 20.00 18.55 -15.40
C GLY A 269 19.67 19.18 -14.04
N ASN A 270 19.37 20.48 -13.99
CA ASN A 270 19.25 21.19 -12.71
C ASN A 270 17.91 20.99 -11.96
N ARG A 271 16.83 20.63 -12.65
CA ARG A 271 15.47 20.48 -12.05
C ARG A 271 14.67 19.27 -12.55
N GLY A 272 15.16 18.53 -13.54
CA GLY A 272 14.51 17.31 -14.00
C GLY A 272 14.94 16.13 -13.15
N PHE A 273 14.02 15.20 -12.94
CA PHE A 273 14.30 13.90 -12.35
C PHE A 273 13.66 12.82 -13.21
N ALA A 274 14.28 11.65 -13.21
CA ALA A 274 13.67 10.42 -13.66
C ALA A 274 13.55 9.44 -12.49
N LEU A 275 12.55 8.57 -12.55
CA LEU A 275 12.35 7.44 -11.68
C LEU A 275 12.87 6.21 -12.44
N VAL A 276 13.81 5.51 -11.84
CA VAL A 276 14.35 4.25 -12.35
C VAL A 276 13.74 3.12 -11.52
N LEU A 277 13.20 2.11 -12.18
CA LEU A 277 12.62 0.94 -11.52
C LEU A 277 13.36 -0.32 -11.96
N TYR A 278 13.90 -1.09 -11.00
CA TYR A 278 14.88 -2.16 -11.25
C TYR A 278 14.33 -3.58 -11.18
N ASP A 279 13.26 -3.79 -10.42
CA ASP A 279 12.66 -5.11 -10.18
C ASP A 279 11.25 -5.11 -10.75
N TYR A 280 10.85 -6.21 -11.39
CA TYR A 280 9.52 -6.38 -11.98
C TYR A 280 8.89 -7.69 -11.59
N GLY A 281 9.44 -8.41 -10.60
CA GLY A 281 8.94 -9.73 -10.19
C GLY A 281 7.53 -9.66 -9.59
N SER A 282 7.11 -8.50 -9.10
CA SER A 282 5.81 -8.32 -8.47
C SER A 282 4.99 -7.24 -9.17
N ILE A 283 4.21 -7.65 -10.17
CA ILE A 283 3.25 -6.79 -10.86
C ILE A 283 1.81 -7.16 -10.49
N LEU A 284 1.02 -6.16 -10.11
CA LEU A 284 -0.43 -6.27 -9.97
C LEU A 284 -1.11 -5.85 -11.27
N LYS A 285 -1.86 -6.76 -11.88
CA LYS A 285 -2.71 -6.49 -13.05
C LYS A 285 -4.12 -6.17 -12.58
N ILE A 286 -4.65 -5.00 -12.94
CA ILE A 286 -5.98 -4.55 -12.54
C ILE A 286 -6.85 -4.39 -13.81
N PRO A 287 -7.88 -5.22 -13.99
CA PRO A 287 -8.81 -5.12 -15.11
C PRO A 287 -9.40 -3.71 -15.27
N LEU A 288 -9.74 -3.34 -16.51
CA LEU A 288 -10.32 -2.01 -16.79
C LEU A 288 -11.58 -1.75 -15.97
N ALA A 289 -12.46 -2.75 -15.83
CA ALA A 289 -13.68 -2.63 -15.04
C ALA A 289 -13.40 -2.19 -13.59
N GLU A 290 -12.52 -2.89 -12.88
CA GLU A 290 -12.13 -2.56 -11.51
C GLU A 290 -11.53 -1.15 -11.40
N ARG A 291 -10.67 -0.75 -12.35
CA ARG A 291 -10.09 0.61 -12.38
C ARG A 291 -11.15 1.69 -12.56
N LEU A 292 -12.11 1.44 -13.45
CA LEU A 292 -13.24 2.35 -13.65
C LEU A 292 -14.11 2.43 -12.40
N VAL A 293 -14.31 1.33 -11.65
CA VAL A 293 -15.02 1.35 -10.36
C VAL A 293 -14.27 2.19 -9.32
N LEU A 294 -12.96 2.04 -9.20
CA LEU A 294 -12.15 2.86 -8.29
C LEU A 294 -12.29 4.35 -8.61
N LEU A 295 -12.20 4.73 -9.88
CA LEU A 295 -12.46 6.10 -10.33
C LEU A 295 -13.91 6.52 -10.06
N ARG A 296 -14.86 5.61 -10.25
CA ARG A 296 -16.28 5.87 -10.02
C ARG A 296 -16.57 6.17 -8.55
N ILE A 297 -15.95 5.45 -7.62
CA ILE A 297 -16.02 5.74 -6.18
C ILE A 297 -15.45 7.14 -5.88
N ILE A 298 -14.27 7.47 -6.42
CA ILE A 298 -13.65 8.79 -6.23
C ILE A 298 -14.58 9.90 -6.73
N LEU A 299 -15.10 9.77 -7.95
CA LEU A 299 -16.00 10.77 -8.53
C LEU A 299 -17.33 10.87 -7.76
N ALA A 300 -17.90 9.74 -7.34
CA ALA A 300 -19.15 9.72 -6.59
C ALA A 300 -19.00 10.35 -5.19
N LEU A 301 -17.87 10.14 -4.51
CA LEU A 301 -17.53 10.83 -3.26
C LEU A 301 -17.37 12.34 -3.49
N ARG A 302 -16.64 12.72 -4.54
CA ARG A 302 -16.39 14.13 -4.90
C ARG A 302 -17.66 14.91 -5.23
N HIS A 303 -18.60 14.27 -5.92
CA HIS A 303 -19.85 14.89 -6.37
C HIS A 303 -21.04 14.61 -5.44
N HIS A 304 -20.84 13.78 -4.40
CA HIS A 304 -21.86 13.31 -3.46
C HIS A 304 -23.05 12.69 -4.20
N GLU A 305 -22.76 11.72 -5.05
CA GLU A 305 -23.78 11.07 -5.86
C GLU A 305 -24.53 10.01 -5.08
N LYS A 306 -25.81 9.83 -5.44
CA LYS A 306 -26.62 8.72 -4.96
C LYS A 306 -26.24 7.42 -5.66
N LEU A 307 -25.06 6.91 -5.31
CA LEU A 307 -24.49 5.67 -5.82
C LEU A 307 -24.29 4.69 -4.67
N SER A 308 -24.66 3.43 -4.86
CA SER A 308 -24.53 2.39 -3.84
C SER A 308 -23.06 2.00 -3.61
N PRO A 309 -22.50 2.22 -2.40
CA PRO A 309 -21.15 1.75 -2.06
C PRO A 309 -21.00 0.23 -2.17
N VAL A 310 -22.05 -0.52 -1.82
CA VAL A 310 -22.04 -1.99 -1.89
C VAL A 310 -21.94 -2.46 -3.33
N ALA A 311 -22.65 -1.82 -4.27
CA ALA A 311 -22.58 -2.19 -5.68
C ALA A 311 -21.17 -1.95 -6.25
N CYS A 312 -20.52 -0.84 -5.87
CA CYS A 312 -19.12 -0.60 -6.24
C CYS A 312 -18.18 -1.66 -5.65
N LEU A 313 -18.31 -1.97 -4.36
CA LEU A 313 -17.44 -2.97 -3.70
C LEU A 313 -17.67 -4.37 -4.26
N ALA A 314 -18.91 -4.74 -4.60
CA ALA A 314 -19.23 -6.01 -5.22
C ALA A 314 -18.55 -6.16 -6.60
N GLU A 315 -18.53 -5.10 -7.41
CA GLU A 315 -17.80 -5.09 -8.69
C GLU A 315 -16.27 -5.19 -8.49
N LEU A 316 -15.75 -4.72 -7.35
CA LEU A 316 -14.36 -4.95 -6.94
C LEU A 316 -14.13 -6.35 -6.34
N GLY A 317 -15.11 -7.26 -6.40
CA GLY A 317 -15.01 -8.63 -5.91
C GLY A 317 -15.27 -8.81 -4.42
N PHE A 318 -15.83 -7.81 -3.73
CA PHE A 318 -16.23 -7.97 -2.34
C PHE A 318 -17.50 -8.83 -2.20
N ASP A 319 -17.54 -9.63 -1.15
CA ASP A 319 -18.72 -10.41 -0.75
C ASP A 319 -19.82 -9.48 -0.19
N SER A 320 -20.84 -9.21 -1.00
CA SER A 320 -21.92 -8.26 -0.66
C SER A 320 -22.71 -8.64 0.58
N ASP A 321 -22.87 -9.93 0.86
CA ASP A 321 -23.65 -10.41 2.01
C ASP A 321 -22.96 -10.04 3.32
N LYS A 322 -21.63 -10.12 3.35
CA LYS A 322 -20.82 -9.70 4.50
C LYS A 322 -20.79 -8.18 4.70
N LEU A 323 -21.13 -7.41 3.68
CA LEU A 323 -21.19 -5.94 3.75
C LEU A 323 -22.55 -5.40 4.22
N ARG A 324 -23.56 -6.26 4.39
CA ARG A 324 -24.93 -5.85 4.70
C ARG A 324 -25.03 -4.97 5.95
N ASP A 325 -24.40 -5.39 7.04
CA ASP A 325 -24.42 -4.64 8.31
C ASP A 325 -23.52 -3.40 8.28
N LEU A 326 -22.53 -3.37 7.39
CA LEU A 326 -21.65 -2.22 7.16
C LEU A 326 -22.28 -1.17 6.24
N ASN A 327 -23.32 -1.51 5.50
CA ASN A 327 -23.88 -0.69 4.43
C ASN A 327 -24.13 0.78 4.84
N PRO A 328 -24.72 1.10 6.02
CA PRO A 328 -24.90 2.49 6.45
C PRO A 328 -23.60 3.25 6.72
N LEU A 329 -22.51 2.53 7.01
CA LEU A 329 -21.19 3.07 7.33
C LEU A 329 -20.27 3.16 6.10
N LEU A 330 -20.55 2.41 5.05
CA LEU A 330 -19.69 2.32 3.86
C LEU A 330 -19.39 3.68 3.20
N PRO A 331 -20.34 4.64 3.06
CA PRO A 331 -19.99 5.95 2.52
C PRO A 331 -18.85 6.62 3.30
N ALA A 332 -18.90 6.57 4.63
CA ALA A 332 -17.89 7.18 5.49
C ALA A 332 -16.57 6.41 5.47
N LEU A 333 -16.62 5.07 5.51
CA LEU A 333 -15.42 4.23 5.38
C LEU A 333 -14.69 4.48 4.06
N LEU A 334 -15.43 4.54 2.95
CA LEU A 334 -14.85 4.84 1.64
C LEU A 334 -14.37 6.29 1.55
N SER A 335 -15.05 7.25 2.20
CA SER A 335 -14.55 8.62 2.30
C SER A 335 -13.17 8.67 2.96
N VAL A 336 -12.94 7.91 4.03
CA VAL A 336 -11.62 7.79 4.67
C VAL A 336 -10.63 7.12 3.71
N LEU A 337 -10.99 5.99 3.11
CA LEU A 337 -10.10 5.24 2.21
C LEU A 337 -9.74 5.96 0.90
N PHE A 338 -10.50 6.97 0.49
CA PHE A 338 -10.26 7.71 -0.76
C PHE A 338 -10.01 9.21 -0.52
N GLU A 339 -9.76 9.62 0.73
CA GLU A 339 -9.64 11.04 1.08
C GLU A 339 -8.60 11.83 0.25
N PRO A 340 -7.34 11.38 0.06
CA PRO A 340 -6.34 12.15 -0.65
C PRO A 340 -6.75 12.51 -2.09
N PHE A 341 -7.55 11.64 -2.72
CA PHE A 341 -8.02 11.82 -4.10
C PHE A 341 -9.16 12.84 -4.24
N ASN A 342 -9.74 13.25 -3.11
CA ASN A 342 -10.91 14.13 -3.03
C ASN A 342 -10.59 15.51 -2.43
N VAL A 343 -9.49 15.64 -1.67
CA VAL A 343 -9.06 16.93 -1.10
C VAL A 343 -8.60 17.90 -2.19
N ASP A 344 -9.15 19.11 -2.15
CA ASP A 344 -8.69 20.25 -2.94
C ASP A 344 -7.42 20.84 -2.31
N GLY A 345 -6.28 20.68 -2.98
CA GLY A 345 -4.98 21.22 -2.55
C GLY A 345 -3.95 20.15 -2.17
N PRO A 346 -2.75 20.56 -1.73
CA PRO A 346 -1.73 19.65 -1.23
C PRO A 346 -2.23 18.81 -0.06
N TYR A 347 -1.89 17.53 -0.06
CA TYR A 347 -2.27 16.56 0.94
C TYR A 347 -1.02 15.95 1.58
N ASN A 348 -0.96 16.00 2.92
CA ASN A 348 0.08 15.35 3.69
C ASN A 348 -0.35 13.91 4.01
N VAL A 349 0.53 12.95 3.73
CA VAL A 349 0.22 11.52 3.93
C VAL A 349 0.04 11.13 5.41
N ASP A 350 0.62 11.87 6.35
CA ASP A 350 0.45 11.63 7.79
C ASP A 350 -0.96 12.00 8.28
N ASP A 351 -1.67 12.88 7.56
CA ASP A 351 -3.05 13.28 7.90
C ASP A 351 -4.06 12.20 7.57
N TRP A 352 -3.71 11.24 6.71
CA TRP A 352 -4.66 10.22 6.26
C TRP A 352 -5.18 9.35 7.38
N LYS A 353 -4.32 8.97 8.34
CA LYS A 353 -4.69 8.25 9.57
C LYS A 353 -5.73 7.13 9.32
N ILE A 354 -5.53 6.31 8.27
CA ILE A 354 -6.52 5.33 7.81
C ILE A 354 -6.93 4.37 8.93
N SER A 355 -5.95 3.71 9.58
CA SER A 355 -6.22 2.69 10.61
C SER A 355 -7.10 3.22 11.74
N PRO A 356 -6.72 4.28 12.49
CA PRO A 356 -7.53 4.75 13.60
C PRO A 356 -8.90 5.27 13.17
N ARG A 357 -9.00 5.98 12.04
CA ARG A 357 -10.29 6.53 11.57
C ARG A 357 -11.22 5.44 11.04
N PHE A 358 -10.67 4.44 10.35
CA PHE A 358 -11.42 3.27 9.90
C PHE A 358 -11.93 2.46 11.10
N ASP A 359 -11.08 2.22 12.10
CA ASP A 359 -11.42 1.47 13.30
C ASP A 359 -12.46 2.19 14.16
N GLN A 360 -12.41 3.52 14.24
CA GLN A 360 -13.42 4.34 14.92
C GLN A 360 -14.81 4.23 14.26
N ILE A 361 -14.87 4.20 12.92
CA ILE A 361 -16.14 4.09 12.19
C ILE A 361 -16.67 2.66 12.23
N ALA A 362 -15.83 1.67 11.93
CA ALA A 362 -16.26 0.28 11.76
C ALA A 362 -16.32 -0.51 13.08
N GLY A 363 -15.52 -0.14 14.09
CA GLY A 363 -15.37 -0.92 15.32
C GLY A 363 -15.05 -2.39 15.03
N GLU A 364 -15.80 -3.32 15.61
CA GLU A 364 -15.67 -4.75 15.35
C GLU A 364 -16.11 -5.17 13.93
N LEU A 365 -16.92 -4.36 13.25
CA LEU A 365 -17.36 -4.64 11.88
C LEU A 365 -16.22 -4.55 10.86
N LYS A 366 -15.05 -4.00 11.24
CA LYS A 366 -13.85 -3.99 10.40
C LYS A 366 -13.44 -5.39 9.94
N TRP A 367 -13.71 -6.41 10.77
CA TRP A 367 -13.40 -7.80 10.46
C TRP A 367 -14.30 -8.35 9.35
N TRP A 368 -15.57 -7.95 9.30
CA TRP A 368 -16.47 -8.26 8.19
C TRP A 368 -16.06 -7.57 6.90
N PHE A 369 -15.67 -6.29 6.97
CA PHE A 369 -15.17 -5.57 5.79
C PHE A 369 -13.91 -6.24 5.21
N ARG A 370 -12.96 -6.58 6.08
CA ARG A 370 -11.72 -7.28 5.68
C ARG A 370 -11.99 -8.69 5.15
N SER A 371 -12.95 -9.42 5.71
CA SER A 371 -13.28 -10.77 5.26
C SER A 371 -14.17 -10.81 4.01
N ALA A 372 -14.80 -9.69 3.68
CA ALA A 372 -15.53 -9.49 2.42
C ALA A 372 -14.59 -9.21 1.25
N ALA A 373 -13.42 -8.61 1.50
CA ALA A 373 -12.47 -8.24 0.45
C ALA A 373 -11.90 -9.47 -0.30
N PRO A 374 -11.64 -9.35 -1.61
CA PRO A 374 -10.94 -10.38 -2.36
C PRO A 374 -9.46 -10.45 -1.93
N PRO A 375 -8.81 -11.62 -2.04
CA PRO A 375 -7.40 -11.78 -1.67
C PRO A 375 -6.46 -10.79 -2.36
N GLN A 376 -6.73 -10.48 -3.63
CA GLN A 376 -5.90 -9.62 -4.48
C GLN A 376 -5.80 -8.18 -3.96
N LEU A 377 -6.77 -7.73 -3.15
CA LEU A 377 -6.76 -6.39 -2.57
C LEU A 377 -5.51 -6.13 -1.72
N ILE A 378 -4.90 -7.19 -1.16
CA ILE A 378 -3.68 -7.05 -0.36
C ILE A 378 -2.54 -6.43 -1.17
N TYR A 379 -2.44 -6.76 -2.47
CA TYR A 379 -1.41 -6.21 -3.34
C TYR A 379 -1.66 -4.74 -3.64
N LEU A 380 -2.93 -4.34 -3.85
CA LEU A 380 -3.29 -2.94 -4.04
C LEU A 380 -2.95 -2.11 -2.80
N MET A 381 -3.27 -2.64 -1.61
CA MET A 381 -2.87 -2.02 -0.34
C MET A 381 -1.35 -1.95 -0.19
N ARG A 382 -0.61 -2.96 -0.65
CA ARG A 382 0.86 -2.97 -0.66
C ARG A 382 1.41 -1.84 -1.52
N VAL A 383 0.85 -1.63 -2.71
CA VAL A 383 1.29 -0.56 -3.61
C VAL A 383 1.03 0.80 -2.98
N LEU A 384 -0.18 1.01 -2.46
CA LEU A 384 -0.56 2.27 -1.83
C LEU A 384 0.34 2.56 -0.61
N HIS A 385 0.63 1.54 0.19
CA HIS A 385 1.54 1.66 1.32
C HIS A 385 2.95 2.06 0.89
N GLY A 386 3.51 1.43 -0.16
CA GLY A 386 4.81 1.80 -0.72
C GLY A 386 4.86 3.25 -1.17
N LEU A 387 3.86 3.67 -1.95
CA LEU A 387 3.71 5.06 -2.39
C LEU A 387 3.67 6.03 -1.20
N THR A 388 2.78 5.81 -0.23
CA THR A 388 2.67 6.71 0.94
C THR A 388 3.97 6.76 1.75
N THR A 389 4.68 5.64 1.86
CA THR A 389 5.98 5.57 2.54
C THR A 389 7.03 6.41 1.81
N HIS A 390 7.11 6.32 0.47
CA HIS A 390 8.05 7.13 -0.29
C HIS A 390 7.74 8.63 -0.20
N LEU A 391 6.46 9.01 -0.28
CA LEU A 391 6.05 10.41 -0.14
C LEU A 391 6.32 10.95 1.28
N TRP A 392 6.08 10.12 2.31
CA TRP A 392 6.40 10.43 3.69
C TRP A 392 7.90 10.67 3.88
N ARG A 393 8.74 9.77 3.35
CA ARG A 393 10.22 9.92 3.40
C ARG A 393 10.66 11.20 2.70
N LEU A 394 10.09 11.53 1.54
CA LEU A 394 10.38 12.77 0.82
C LEU A 394 9.89 14.04 1.56
N LYS A 395 9.01 13.91 2.56
CA LYS A 395 8.44 15.03 3.34
C LYS A 395 7.80 16.09 2.44
N VAL A 396 6.87 15.64 1.59
CA VAL A 396 6.20 16.48 0.60
C VAL A 396 4.69 16.37 0.71
N ASP A 397 4.02 17.52 0.60
CA ASP A 397 2.58 17.61 0.48
C ASP A 397 2.24 17.82 -1.00
N LEU A 398 1.42 16.94 -1.57
CA LEU A 398 1.16 16.94 -3.01
C LEU A 398 -0.33 17.07 -3.30
N PRO A 399 -0.74 17.75 -4.39
CA PRO A 399 -2.15 17.86 -4.74
C PRO A 399 -2.60 16.61 -5.51
N TRP A 400 -2.93 15.54 -4.79
CA TRP A 400 -3.27 14.23 -5.36
C TRP A 400 -4.45 14.32 -6.32
N ARG A 401 -5.53 14.97 -5.92
CA ARG A 401 -6.70 15.21 -6.79
C ARG A 401 -6.33 15.84 -8.13
N TYR A 402 -5.57 16.94 -8.10
CA TYR A 402 -5.14 17.62 -9.32
C TYR A 402 -4.28 16.71 -10.22
N LEU A 403 -3.35 15.97 -9.63
CA LEU A 403 -2.47 15.06 -10.37
C LEU A 403 -3.24 13.85 -10.93
N LEU A 404 -4.25 13.36 -10.22
CA LEU A 404 -5.16 12.32 -10.69
C LEU A 404 -5.97 12.83 -11.88
N ASP A 405 -6.56 14.02 -11.76
CA ASP A 405 -7.38 14.64 -12.82
C ASP A 405 -6.55 14.85 -14.10
N GLN A 406 -5.30 15.34 -13.96
CA GLN A 406 -4.37 15.46 -15.09
C GLN A 406 -4.09 14.13 -15.78
N THR A 407 -4.04 13.03 -15.02
CA THR A 407 -3.65 11.72 -15.54
C THR A 407 -4.84 10.93 -16.09
N CYS A 408 -6.01 11.06 -15.48
CA CYS A 408 -7.15 10.15 -15.67
C CYS A 408 -8.39 10.81 -16.30
N SER A 409 -8.34 12.09 -16.65
CA SER A 409 -9.50 12.81 -17.20
C SER A 409 -10.17 12.12 -18.39
N SER A 410 -9.41 11.45 -19.26
CA SER A 410 -9.94 10.69 -20.40
C SER A 410 -10.76 9.47 -20.00
N LEU A 411 -10.55 8.92 -18.80
CA LEU A 411 -11.26 7.74 -18.28
C LEU A 411 -12.54 8.12 -17.53
N TYR A 412 -12.70 9.37 -17.11
CA TYR A 412 -13.85 9.80 -16.30
C TYR A 412 -15.21 9.60 -17.00
N PRO A 413 -15.38 9.88 -18.30
CA PRO A 413 -16.63 9.58 -18.99
C PRO A 413 -17.01 8.10 -18.92
N ALA A 414 -16.05 7.20 -19.13
CA ALA A 414 -16.28 5.75 -19.04
C ALA A 414 -16.61 5.32 -17.61
N ALA A 415 -15.93 5.88 -16.60
CA ALA A 415 -16.22 5.59 -15.20
C ALA A 415 -17.63 6.04 -14.81
N MET A 416 -18.05 7.24 -15.22
CA MET A 416 -19.40 7.77 -14.93
C MET A 416 -20.53 6.99 -15.61
N GLN A 417 -20.26 6.37 -16.76
CA GLN A 417 -21.21 5.55 -17.51
C GLN A 417 -21.23 4.08 -17.07
N LEU A 418 -20.40 3.69 -16.11
CA LEU A 418 -20.32 2.31 -15.65
C LEU A 418 -21.66 1.85 -15.06
N ILE A 419 -22.17 0.74 -15.59
CA ILE A 419 -23.37 0.08 -15.07
C ILE A 419 -22.92 -0.86 -13.96
N LEU A 420 -23.30 -0.56 -12.73
CA LEU A 420 -23.02 -1.39 -11.57
C LEU A 420 -24.09 -2.47 -11.41
N PRO A 421 -23.74 -3.63 -10.83
CA PRO A 421 -24.71 -4.70 -10.58
C PRO A 421 -25.84 -4.23 -9.67
N GLU A 422 -27.08 -4.60 -10.01
CA GLU A 422 -28.21 -4.42 -9.12
C GLU A 422 -28.03 -5.28 -7.87
N ASN A 423 -28.10 -4.67 -6.69
CA ASN A 423 -27.99 -5.40 -5.44
C ASN A 423 -29.35 -5.41 -4.71
N PRO A 424 -30.07 -6.55 -4.68
CA PRO A 424 -31.37 -6.65 -4.03
C PRO A 424 -31.32 -6.50 -2.50
N SER A 425 -30.13 -6.58 -1.88
CA SER A 425 -29.94 -6.31 -0.44
C SER A 425 -29.81 -4.81 -0.09
N ALA A 426 -29.77 -3.93 -1.09
CA ALA A 426 -29.49 -2.50 -0.94
C ALA A 426 -30.74 -1.61 -0.76
N THR A 427 -31.92 -2.16 -0.47
CA THR A 427 -33.20 -1.43 -0.41
C THR A 427 -33.26 -0.29 0.62
N ASP A 428 -32.31 -0.22 1.57
CA ASP A 428 -32.17 0.86 2.57
C ASP A 428 -30.76 1.52 2.56
N ALA A 429 -29.98 1.34 1.49
CA ALA A 429 -28.58 1.79 1.44
C ALA A 429 -28.46 3.32 1.31
N ARG A 430 -27.72 3.98 2.23
CA ARG A 430 -27.26 5.35 2.01
C ARG A 430 -26.22 5.36 0.88
N GLY A 431 -26.41 6.21 -0.12
CA GLY A 431 -25.40 6.50 -1.12
C GLY A 431 -24.33 7.47 -0.59
N PHE A 432 -23.40 7.88 -1.45
CA PHE A 432 -22.41 8.91 -1.10
C PHE A 432 -23.03 10.31 -0.93
N ASP A 433 -24.27 10.51 -1.37
CA ASP A 433 -25.12 11.68 -1.11
C ASP A 433 -25.54 11.82 0.37
N GLY A 434 -25.39 10.76 1.17
CA GLY A 434 -25.68 10.77 2.61
C GLY A 434 -24.58 11.35 3.50
N LEU A 435 -23.44 11.77 2.93
CA LEU A 435 -22.32 12.37 3.67
C LEU A 435 -22.49 13.89 3.77
N SER A 436 -22.21 14.45 4.95
CA SER A 436 -22.21 15.90 5.12
C SER A 436 -21.06 16.54 4.37
N ARG A 437 -21.33 17.68 3.75
CA ARG A 437 -20.34 18.47 3.00
C ARG A 437 -19.62 19.46 3.91
N TYR A 438 -20.37 20.07 4.80
CA TYR A 438 -19.92 21.19 5.59
C TYR A 438 -20.20 20.99 7.07
N LEU A 439 -19.24 21.40 7.89
CA LEU A 439 -19.47 21.80 9.26
C LEU A 439 -19.86 23.28 9.24
N LYS A 440 -21.06 23.59 9.67
CA LYS A 440 -21.56 24.97 9.78
C LYS A 440 -21.63 25.38 11.24
N ILE A 441 -21.12 26.58 11.52
CA ILE A 441 -21.13 27.19 12.85
C ILE A 441 -21.83 28.55 12.72
N ASP A 442 -22.99 28.69 13.35
CA ASP A 442 -23.68 29.96 13.49
C ASP A 442 -23.50 30.48 14.93
N VAL A 443 -22.98 31.70 15.06
CA VAL A 443 -22.84 32.42 16.35
C VAL A 443 -23.66 33.69 16.30
N GLU A 444 -24.65 33.82 17.17
CA GLU A 444 -25.53 34.99 17.32
C GLU A 444 -25.29 35.67 18.68
N LYS A 445 -24.96 36.96 18.67
CA LYS A 445 -24.74 37.77 19.88
C LYS A 445 -26.03 38.54 20.28
N PRO A 446 -26.21 38.91 21.56
CA PRO A 446 -27.37 39.65 22.06
C PRO A 446 -27.64 40.99 21.35
N ASN A 447 -26.58 41.60 20.79
CA ASN A 447 -26.67 42.84 20.03
C ASN A 447 -27.16 42.64 18.57
N GLY A 448 -27.51 41.40 18.18
CA GLY A 448 -27.99 41.04 16.85
C GLY A 448 -26.88 40.67 15.84
N ASN A 449 -25.60 40.76 16.21
CA ASN A 449 -24.50 40.39 15.33
C ASN A 449 -24.46 38.86 15.11
N LYS A 450 -24.35 38.45 13.84
CA LYS A 450 -24.25 37.05 13.42
C LYS A 450 -22.93 36.77 12.73
N VAL A 451 -22.24 35.74 13.16
CA VAL A 451 -21.05 35.17 12.49
C VAL A 451 -21.42 33.79 11.99
N LYS A 452 -21.14 33.53 10.70
CA LYS A 452 -21.33 32.21 10.09
C LYS A 452 -19.99 31.70 9.59
N LEU A 453 -19.60 30.51 10.02
CA LEU A 453 -18.42 29.81 9.51
C LEU A 453 -18.90 28.56 8.78
N ILE A 454 -18.31 28.32 7.61
CA ILE A 454 -18.56 27.13 6.80
C ILE A 454 -17.21 26.49 6.55
N MET A 455 -17.04 25.27 7.01
CA MET A 455 -15.81 24.49 6.88
C MET A 455 -16.12 23.12 6.28
N PRO A 456 -15.14 22.43 5.67
CA PRO A 456 -15.33 21.05 5.24
C PRO A 456 -15.78 20.16 6.41
N ALA A 457 -16.73 19.24 6.17
CA ALA A 457 -17.27 18.38 7.23
C ALA A 457 -16.20 17.57 7.99
N ARG A 458 -15.09 17.20 7.33
CA ARG A 458 -13.95 16.49 7.95
C ARG A 458 -13.36 17.23 9.15
N VAL A 459 -13.49 18.55 9.20
CA VAL A 459 -12.99 19.38 10.30
C VAL A 459 -13.72 19.08 11.61
N ALA A 460 -14.90 18.44 11.53
CA ALA A 460 -15.60 17.95 12.70
C ALA A 460 -14.79 16.95 13.55
N ASP A 461 -13.81 16.28 12.94
CA ASP A 461 -12.92 15.33 13.61
C ASP A 461 -11.93 16.01 14.56
N GLU A 462 -11.61 17.29 14.30
CA GLU A 462 -10.66 18.14 15.03
C GLU A 462 -11.37 19.38 15.58
N LEU A 463 -12.64 19.21 15.98
CA LEU A 463 -13.50 20.30 16.47
C LEU A 463 -12.82 21.18 17.54
N GLU A 464 -12.02 20.59 18.41
CA GLU A 464 -11.28 21.30 19.47
C GLU A 464 -10.17 22.21 18.95
N GLU A 465 -9.54 21.87 17.81
CA GLU A 465 -8.45 22.67 17.24
C GLU A 465 -8.97 23.86 16.43
N VAL A 466 -10.24 23.78 16.02
CA VAL A 466 -10.86 24.68 15.05
C VAL A 466 -11.80 25.69 15.71
N ILE A 467 -12.39 25.32 16.84
CA ILE A 467 -13.26 26.22 17.60
C ILE A 467 -12.41 27.31 18.26
N ASP A 468 -12.87 28.56 18.18
CA ASP A 468 -12.21 29.69 18.84
C ASP A 468 -12.04 29.46 20.37
N PRO A 469 -10.89 29.79 20.98
CA PRO A 469 -10.61 29.54 22.39
C PRO A 469 -11.70 30.03 23.39
N PRO A 470 -12.31 31.21 23.20
CA PRO A 470 -13.42 31.64 24.06
C PRO A 470 -14.66 30.75 23.97
N VAL A 471 -14.94 30.16 22.81
CA VAL A 471 -16.08 29.24 22.64
C VAL A 471 -15.78 27.91 23.33
N LEU A 472 -14.55 27.40 23.20
CA LEU A 472 -14.06 26.23 23.94
C LEU A 472 -14.19 26.40 25.46
N GLU A 473 -13.88 27.57 26.00
CA GLU A 473 -14.08 27.84 27.43
C GLU A 473 -15.56 27.78 27.85
N SER A 474 -16.48 28.33 27.05
CA SER A 474 -17.94 28.21 27.32
C SER A 474 -18.40 26.75 27.26
N ILE A 475 -17.91 25.97 26.28
CA ILE A 475 -18.22 24.55 26.12
C ILE A 475 -17.70 23.75 27.33
N ARG A 476 -16.46 23.99 27.77
CA ARG A 476 -15.85 23.37 28.96
C ARG A 476 -16.60 23.74 30.25
N ARG A 477 -17.01 25.00 30.41
CA ARG A 477 -17.82 25.46 31.56
C ARG A 477 -19.18 24.78 31.63
N GLN A 478 -19.79 24.48 30.50
CA GLN A 478 -21.07 23.77 30.41
C GLN A 478 -20.92 22.24 30.44
N LYS A 479 -19.70 21.72 30.61
CA LYS A 479 -19.38 20.28 30.63
C LYS A 479 -19.88 19.52 29.40
N PHE A 480 -19.85 20.17 28.23
CA PHE A 480 -20.12 19.46 26.98
C PHE A 480 -19.03 18.42 26.73
N ASP A 481 -19.46 17.18 26.52
CA ASP A 481 -18.60 16.05 26.17
C ASP A 481 -18.24 16.12 24.68
N LEU A 482 -17.20 16.89 24.36
CA LEU A 482 -16.72 17.05 22.99
C LEU A 482 -16.19 15.74 22.42
N GLU A 483 -15.47 14.95 23.21
CA GLU A 483 -14.99 13.63 22.81
C GLU A 483 -16.16 12.70 22.45
N GLY A 484 -17.19 12.64 23.30
CA GLY A 484 -18.39 11.85 23.02
C GLY A 484 -19.21 12.37 21.84
N ILE A 485 -19.24 13.68 21.59
CA ILE A 485 -19.84 14.25 20.39
C ILE A 485 -19.08 13.81 19.15
N GLN A 486 -17.76 13.96 19.12
CA GLN A 486 -16.91 13.52 18.02
C GLN A 486 -17.08 12.02 17.75
N GLU A 487 -17.12 11.20 18.81
CA GLU A 487 -17.38 9.76 18.71
C GLU A 487 -18.75 9.44 18.09
N ARG A 488 -19.80 10.19 18.44
CA ARG A 488 -21.13 10.05 17.79
C ARG A 488 -21.10 10.46 16.32
N LEU A 489 -20.43 11.57 15.98
CA LEU A 489 -20.28 12.01 14.60
C LEU A 489 -19.56 10.95 13.76
N ARG A 490 -18.46 10.39 14.28
CA ARG A 490 -17.71 9.29 13.64
C ARG A 490 -18.58 8.05 13.42
N LYS A 491 -19.30 7.58 14.45
CA LYS A 491 -20.22 6.42 14.33
C LYS A 491 -21.36 6.63 13.35
N SER A 492 -21.82 7.86 13.20
CA SER A 492 -22.84 8.21 12.20
C SER A 492 -22.28 8.29 10.77
N GLY A 493 -20.97 8.20 10.61
CA GLY A 493 -20.29 8.43 9.33
C GLY A 493 -20.33 9.88 8.87
N PHE A 494 -20.31 10.84 9.82
CA PHE A 494 -20.50 12.28 9.56
C PHE A 494 -21.78 12.57 8.77
N ALA A 495 -22.86 11.85 9.08
CA ALA A 495 -24.17 12.11 8.48
C ALA A 495 -24.72 13.49 8.90
N PRO A 496 -25.56 14.13 8.08
CA PRO A 496 -26.16 15.42 8.40
C PRO A 496 -26.91 15.36 9.73
N GLN A 497 -26.47 16.15 10.70
CA GLN A 497 -27.04 16.18 12.05
C GLN A 497 -26.59 17.43 12.80
N GLU A 498 -27.33 17.79 13.85
CA GLU A 498 -26.85 18.80 14.80
C GLU A 498 -25.73 18.22 15.67
N VAL A 499 -24.58 18.89 15.70
CA VAL A 499 -23.40 18.49 16.47
C VAL A 499 -23.60 18.87 17.93
N PHE A 500 -23.84 20.17 18.18
CA PHE A 500 -24.33 20.71 19.44
C PHE A 500 -24.94 22.10 19.23
N SER A 501 -25.75 22.52 20.19
CA SER A 501 -26.20 23.90 20.33
C SER A 501 -25.93 24.37 21.76
N LEU A 502 -25.42 25.60 21.89
CA LEU A 502 -25.06 26.22 23.15
C LEU A 502 -25.68 27.61 23.22
N LYS A 503 -26.26 27.96 24.37
CA LYS A 503 -26.80 29.30 24.61
C LYS A 503 -26.33 29.78 25.98
N ASP A 504 -25.66 30.92 26.01
CA ASP A 504 -25.24 31.60 27.23
C ASP A 504 -25.73 33.07 27.21
N THR A 505 -25.38 33.85 28.24
CA THR A 505 -25.79 35.26 28.37
C THR A 505 -25.15 36.17 27.31
N GLU A 506 -24.07 35.73 26.66
CA GLU A 506 -23.26 36.52 25.73
C GLU A 506 -23.45 36.10 24.26
N ARG A 507 -23.98 34.90 23.98
CA ARG A 507 -24.15 34.36 22.62
C ARG A 507 -25.02 33.09 22.56
N SER A 508 -25.53 32.81 21.37
CA SER A 508 -26.09 31.53 20.95
C SER A 508 -25.21 30.95 19.86
N VAL A 509 -24.73 29.72 20.03
CA VAL A 509 -23.89 28.98 19.08
C VAL A 509 -24.65 27.74 18.62
N ARG A 510 -24.71 27.52 17.31
CA ARG A 510 -25.25 26.30 16.72
C ARG A 510 -24.21 25.70 15.79
N VAL A 511 -23.88 24.43 16.01
CA VAL A 511 -22.94 23.67 15.18
C VAL A 511 -23.67 22.47 14.58
N TRP A 512 -23.65 22.33 13.26
CA TRP A 512 -24.27 21.19 12.58
C TRP A 512 -23.48 20.77 11.36
N LEU A 513 -23.68 19.51 10.98
CA LEU A 513 -23.19 18.92 9.75
C LEU A 513 -24.32 18.94 8.70
N GLU A 514 -24.00 19.38 7.48
CA GLU A 514 -24.93 19.47 6.34
C GLU A 514 -24.28 19.04 5.03
#